data_AF-W4VJ18-F1
#
_entry.id   AF-W4VJ18-F1
#
_cell.length_a   1.000
_cell.length_b   1.000
_cell.length_c   1.000
_cell.angle_alpha   90.00
_cell.angle_beta   90.00
_cell.angle_gamma   90.00
#
_symmetry.space_group_name_H-M   'P 1'
#
loop_
_entity.id
_entity.type
_entity.pdbx_description
1 polymer ?
#
loop_
_entity_poly.entity_id
_entity_poly.type
_entity_poly.pdbx_seq_one_letter_code
_entity_poly.pdbx_strand_id
1 'polypeptide(L)'
;MIVLAFGLSIYAYNFLDARKDAIAKEKGKVNPTLLQGVRDFYNNGFPYFMILPGLMMLLFIVVLPLVFMVGLAFTDYNQYNAPPS
;
A
#
# COMPACT_ATOMS: atom_id res chain seq x y z
N MET A 1 20.20 -10.26 -11.43
CA MET A 1 19.40 -11.49 -11.64
C MET A 1 18.00 -11.43 -11.02
N ILE A 2 17.83 -11.00 -9.77
CA ILE A 2 16.51 -10.88 -9.11
C ILE A 2 15.55 -9.91 -9.83
N VAL A 3 16.04 -8.73 -10.25
CA VAL A 3 15.21 -7.74 -10.97
C VAL A 3 14.71 -8.29 -12.31
N LEU A 4 15.54 -9.04 -13.03
CA LEU A 4 15.16 -9.65 -14.30
C LEU A 4 14.13 -10.77 -14.10
N ALA A 5 14.34 -11.63 -13.09
CA ALA A 5 13.38 -12.69 -12.76
C ALA A 5 12.02 -12.12 -12.34
N PHE A 6 12.01 -11.03 -11.57
CA PHE A 6 10.81 -10.32 -11.17
C PHE A 6 10.11 -9.60 -12.34
N GLY A 7 10.89 -9.02 -13.25
CA GLY A 7 10.34 -8.42 -14.47
C GLY A 7 9.73 -9.46 -15.41
N LEU A 8 10.39 -10.61 -15.57
CA LEU A 8 9.90 -11.73 -16.39
C LEU A 8 8.64 -12.37 -15.81
N SER A 9 8.56 -12.54 -14.48
CA SER A 9 7.36 -13.07 -13.84
C SER A 9 6.18 -12.12 -14.05
N ILE A 10 6.35 -10.82 -13.79
CA ILE A 10 5.32 -9.80 -14.05
C ILE A 10 4.88 -9.81 -15.53
N TYR A 11 5.83 -9.88 -16.46
CA TYR A 11 5.52 -9.92 -17.89
C TYR A 11 4.70 -11.16 -18.27
N ALA A 12 5.09 -12.33 -17.77
CA ALA A 12 4.37 -13.58 -18.00
C ALA A 12 2.94 -13.54 -17.41
N TYR A 13 2.79 -12.98 -16.19
CA TYR A 13 1.47 -12.80 -15.57
C TYR A 13 0.57 -11.88 -16.39
N ASN A 14 1.08 -10.72 -16.84
CA ASN A 14 0.32 -9.80 -17.69
C ASN A 14 -0.15 -10.45 -19.00
N PHE A 15 0.70 -11.26 -19.63
CA PHE A 15 0.35 -11.93 -20.88
C PHE A 15 -0.75 -12.99 -20.68
N LEU A 16 -0.67 -13.77 -19.59
CA LEU A 16 -1.67 -14.78 -19.25
C LEU A 16 -3.01 -14.14 -18.88
N ASP A 17 -2.99 -13.01 -18.17
CA ASP A 17 -4.17 -12.27 -17.74
C ASP A 17 -4.89 -11.65 -18.94
N ALA A 18 -4.16 -10.98 -19.83
CA ALA A 18 -4.70 -10.42 -21.06
C ALA A 18 -5.37 -11.49 -21.95
N ARG A 19 -4.84 -12.72 -22.00
CA ARG A 19 -5.48 -13.83 -22.72
C ARG A 19 -6.79 -14.27 -22.07
N LYS A 20 -6.85 -14.35 -20.74
CA LYS A 20 -8.08 -14.70 -20.02
C LYS A 20 -9.15 -13.63 -20.20
N ASP A 21 -8.77 -12.36 -20.16
CA ASP A 21 -9.67 -11.23 -20.41
C ASP A 21 -10.21 -11.21 -21.83
N ALA A 22 -9.37 -11.50 -22.83
CA ALA A 22 -9.80 -11.61 -24.22
C ALA A 22 -10.82 -12.76 -24.42
N ILE A 23 -10.57 -13.93 -23.81
CA ILE A 23 -11.49 -15.08 -23.86
C ILE A 23 -12.79 -14.77 -23.12
N ALA A 24 -12.74 -14.05 -21.99
CA ALA A 24 -13.92 -13.63 -21.25
C ALA A 24 -14.79 -12.66 -22.07
N LYS A 25 -14.15 -11.72 -22.78
CA LYS A 25 -14.80 -10.79 -23.71
C LYS A 25 -15.50 -11.51 -24.87
N GLU A 26 -14.86 -12.54 -25.43
CA GLU A 26 -15.41 -13.35 -26.53
C GLU A 26 -16.62 -14.19 -26.08
N LYS A 27 -16.65 -14.64 -24.82
CA LYS A 27 -17.78 -15.35 -24.21
C LYS A 27 -18.96 -14.44 -23.83
N GLY A 28 -18.95 -13.17 -24.22
CA GLY A 28 -20.02 -12.21 -23.93
C GLY A 28 -20.11 -11.79 -22.45
N LYS A 29 -19.09 -12.09 -21.63
CA LYS A 29 -18.99 -11.44 -20.32
C LYS A 29 -18.63 -9.98 -20.56
N VAL A 30 -19.49 -9.09 -20.07
CA VAL A 30 -19.25 -7.65 -20.10
C VAL A 30 -17.94 -7.40 -19.36
N ASN A 31 -16.91 -6.91 -20.06
CA ASN A 31 -15.68 -6.49 -19.42
C ASN A 31 -16.05 -5.51 -18.30
N PRO A 32 -15.57 -5.72 -17.06
CA PRO A 32 -15.77 -4.73 -16.02
C PRO A 32 -15.19 -3.43 -16.56
N THR A 33 -16.08 -2.46 -16.78
CA THR A 33 -15.66 -1.12 -17.20
C THR A 33 -14.71 -0.59 -16.13
N LEU A 34 -13.78 0.32 -16.45
CA LEU A 34 -12.91 0.93 -15.43
C LEU A 34 -13.73 1.43 -14.22
N LEU A 35 -14.95 1.91 -14.47
CA LEU A 35 -15.93 2.29 -13.45
C LEU A 35 -16.42 1.12 -12.58
N GLN A 36 -16.64 -0.07 -13.15
CA GLN A 36 -16.99 -1.28 -12.40
C GLN A 36 -15.80 -1.80 -11.60
N GLY A 37 -14.58 -1.76 -12.15
CA GLY A 37 -13.36 -2.10 -11.42
C GLY A 37 -13.12 -1.17 -10.21
N VAL A 38 -13.34 0.13 -10.38
CA VAL A 38 -13.31 1.10 -9.26
C VAL A 38 -14.43 0.82 -8.26
N ARG A 39 -15.62 0.45 -8.71
CA ARG A 39 -16.75 0.15 -7.82
C ARG A 39 -16.56 -1.15 -7.03
N ASP A 40 -15.99 -2.17 -7.64
CA ASP A 40 -15.66 -3.44 -6.98
C ASP A 40 -14.45 -3.28 -6.05
N PHE A 41 -13.46 -2.48 -6.44
CA PHE A 41 -12.36 -2.11 -5.56
C PHE A 41 -12.85 -1.27 -4.38
N TYR A 42 -13.77 -0.33 -4.61
CA TYR A 42 -14.41 0.41 -3.53
C TYR A 42 -15.19 -0.56 -2.64
N ASN A 43 -16.08 -1.40 -3.16
CA ASN A 43 -16.87 -2.32 -2.34
C ASN A 43 -16.01 -3.31 -1.50
N ASN A 44 -14.94 -3.85 -2.07
CA ASN A 44 -14.06 -4.81 -1.37
C ASN A 44 -12.96 -4.11 -0.54
N GLY A 45 -12.55 -2.91 -0.93
CA GLY A 45 -11.48 -2.13 -0.31
C GLY A 45 -11.97 -1.07 0.69
N PHE A 46 -13.25 -0.74 0.68
CA PHE A 46 -13.87 0.26 1.56
C PHE A 46 -13.67 -0.03 3.06
N PRO A 47 -13.76 -1.29 3.54
CA PRO A 47 -13.46 -1.59 4.94
C PRO A 47 -12.02 -1.19 5.32
N TYR A 48 -11.05 -1.45 4.44
CA TYR A 48 -9.67 -1.06 4.65
C TYR A 48 -9.48 0.45 4.56
N PHE A 49 -10.18 1.14 3.65
CA PHE A 49 -10.13 2.59 3.52
C PHE A 49 -10.72 3.30 4.74
N MET A 50 -11.74 2.72 5.39
CA MET A 50 -12.28 3.24 6.66
C MET A 50 -11.32 3.03 7.85
N ILE A 51 -10.57 1.93 7.86
CA ILE A 51 -9.62 1.60 8.93
C ILE A 51 -8.31 2.39 8.77
N LEU A 52 -7.92 2.70 7.53
CA LEU A 52 -6.66 3.38 7.20
C LEU A 52 -6.42 4.67 7.99
N PRO A 53 -7.39 5.61 8.09
CA PRO A 53 -7.22 6.82 8.90
C PRO A 53 -6.95 6.53 10.37
N GLY A 54 -7.64 5.56 10.95
CA GLY A 54 -7.43 5.14 12.34
C GLY A 54 -6.07 4.47 12.55
N LEU A 55 -5.64 3.62 11.62
CA LEU A 55 -4.32 3.01 11.63
C LEU A 55 -3.22 4.06 11.48
N MET A 56 -3.38 5.02 10.57
CA MET A 56 -2.44 6.13 10.38
C MET A 56 -2.33 6.99 11.65
N MET A 57 -3.45 7.33 12.28
CA MET A 57 -3.46 8.01 13.58
C MET A 57 -2.70 7.21 14.64
N LEU A 58 -2.96 5.90 14.76
CA LEU A 58 -2.28 5.03 15.71
C LEU A 58 -0.76 4.98 15.46
N LEU A 59 -0.34 4.85 14.20
CA LEU A 59 1.07 4.88 13.83
C LEU A 59 1.72 6.22 14.23
N PHE A 60 1.06 7.35 13.98
CA PHE A 60 1.57 8.66 14.39
C PHE A 60 1.60 8.84 15.91
N ILE A 61 0.59 8.35 16.63
CA ILE A 61 0.51 8.52 18.09
C ILE A 61 1.46 7.57 18.82
N VAL A 62 1.77 6.40 18.24
CA VAL A 62 2.55 5.35 18.93
C VAL A 62 3.93 5.18 18.32
N VAL A 63 4.00 4.91 17.02
CA VAL A 63 5.26 4.56 16.36
C VAL A 63 6.17 5.77 16.24
N LEU A 64 5.63 6.93 15.84
CA LEU A 64 6.44 8.15 15.71
C LEU A 64 7.13 8.55 17.03
N PRO A 65 6.44 8.66 18.19
CA PRO A 65 7.12 9.00 19.44
C PRO A 65 8.08 7.91 19.90
N LEU A 66 7.80 6.63 19.66
CA LEU A 66 8.75 5.55 19.98
C LEU A 66 10.05 5.71 19.19
N VAL A 67 9.96 5.96 17.88
CA VAL A 67 11.14 6.21 17.04
C VAL A 67 11.90 7.45 17.52
N PHE A 68 11.18 8.52 17.91
CA PHE A 68 11.78 9.71 18.50
C PHE A 68 12.51 9.40 19.81
N MET A 69 11.89 8.66 20.74
CA MET A 69 12.51 8.26 22.01
C MET A 69 13.75 7.40 21.79
N VAL A 70 13.69 6.45 20.86
CA VAL A 70 14.86 5.64 20.47
C VAL A 70 15.95 6.53 19.91
N GLY A 71 15.61 7.51 19.06
CA GLY A 71 16.56 8.50 18.55
C GLY A 71 17.21 9.30 19.67
N LEU A 72 16.42 9.80 20.63
CA LEU A 72 16.90 10.53 21.80
C LEU A 72 17.80 9.67 22.71
N ALA A 73 17.53 8.36 22.81
CA ALA A 73 18.37 7.45 23.59
C ALA A 73 19.81 7.33 23.04
N PHE A 74 20.02 7.68 21.77
CA PHE A 74 21.34 7.72 21.14
C PHE A 74 21.89 9.14 20.96
N THR A 75 21.20 10.17 21.46
CA THR A 75 21.69 11.56 21.47
C THR A 75 21.88 12.05 22.90
N ASP A 76 22.71 13.08 23.09
CA ASP A 76 22.92 13.71 24.41
C ASP A 76 21.79 14.69 24.76
N TYR A 77 20.53 14.24 24.66
CA TYR A 77 19.37 15.07 24.94
C TYR A 77 19.03 15.05 26.43
N ASN A 78 19.41 16.11 27.14
CA ASN A 78 19.15 16.32 28.56
C ASN A 78 18.69 17.77 28.78
N GLN A 79 18.24 18.14 29.99
CA GLN A 79 17.79 19.50 30.33
C GLN A 79 18.79 20.62 29.97
N TYR A 80 20.07 20.30 29.84
CA TYR A 80 21.15 21.23 29.48
C TYR A 80 21.48 21.27 27.97
N ASN A 81 20.92 20.34 27.18
CA ASN A 81 21.16 20.16 25.74
C ASN A 81 19.87 20.17 24.90
N ALA A 82 18.74 20.57 25.49
CA ALA A 82 17.50 20.78 24.77
C ALA A 82 17.56 22.10 23.96
N PRO A 83 16.86 22.21 22.80
CA PRO A 83 16.76 23.46 22.07
C PRO A 83 16.26 24.58 23.01
N PRO A 84 16.85 25.79 22.94
CA PRO A 84 16.55 26.87 23.86
C PRO A 84 15.06 27.25 23.76
N SER A 85 14.42 27.38 24.92
CA SER A 85 13.07 27.92 25.08
C SER A 85 12.99 29.40 24.72
#